data_AF-A0A9X4EAF6-F1
#
_entry.id   AF-A0A9X4EAF6-F1
#
_cell.length_a   1.000
_cell.length_b   1.000
_cell.length_c   1.000
_cell.angle_alpha   90.00
_cell.angle_beta   90.00
_cell.angle_gamma   90.00
#
_symmetry.space_group_name_H-M   'P 1'
#
loop_
_entity.id
_entity.type
_entity.pdbx_description
1 polymer ?
#
loop_
_entity_poly.entity_id
_entity_poly.type
_entity_poly.pdbx_seq_one_letter_code
_entity_poly.pdbx_strand_id
1 'polypeptide(L)'
;MGENSKVFGVRLVLAVAGLAALTGCDSMSALFGGARSTPDEFRVLARAPLEVPPDFNLRPPQPGSPRPQELVKETRATGTVFGAATTEATAVASATANQSKGEAALVAKAGADQADPQIRQLVDKEWPGVVVGDRSFLDSLMFWKGDSAPPANAPVVSRNSSSAGGGAQ
;
A
#
# COMPACT_ATOMS: atom_id res chain seq x y z
N MET A 1 -24.82 70.46 14.12
CA MET A 1 -25.46 69.15 14.39
C MET A 1 -25.07 68.02 13.42
N GLY A 2 -24.18 68.18 12.43
CA GLY A 2 -24.06 67.22 11.31
C GLY A 2 -23.06 66.06 11.43
N GLU A 3 -22.14 66.08 12.40
CA GLU A 3 -21.02 65.11 12.42
C GLU A 3 -21.42 63.76 13.05
N ASN A 4 -22.19 63.80 14.15
CA ASN A 4 -22.61 62.61 14.90
C ASN A 4 -23.60 61.72 14.12
N SER A 5 -24.38 62.32 13.21
CA SER A 5 -25.34 61.59 12.36
C SER A 5 -24.62 60.69 11.34
N LYS A 6 -23.50 61.14 10.79
CA LYS A 6 -22.69 60.36 9.85
C LYS A 6 -22.01 59.18 10.55
N VAL A 7 -21.49 59.40 11.77
CA VAL A 7 -20.86 58.35 12.58
C VAL A 7 -21.89 57.29 13.01
N PHE A 8 -23.11 57.71 13.34
CA PHE A 8 -24.20 56.78 13.66
C PHE A 8 -24.61 55.93 12.44
N GLY A 9 -24.69 56.55 11.25
CA GLY A 9 -24.97 55.83 10.00
C GLY A 9 -23.90 54.78 9.67
N VAL A 10 -22.62 55.12 9.78
CA VAL A 10 -21.50 54.19 9.53
C VAL A 10 -21.50 53.02 10.51
N ARG A 11 -21.76 53.28 11.80
CA ARG A 11 -21.87 52.22 12.82
C ARG A 11 -23.05 51.28 12.56
N LEU A 12 -24.18 51.80 12.11
CA LEU A 12 -25.36 51.01 11.77
C LEU A 12 -25.10 50.12 10.54
N VAL A 13 -24.44 50.65 9.50
CA VAL A 13 -24.07 49.87 8.32
C VAL A 13 -23.08 48.74 8.68
N LEU A 14 -22.08 49.01 9.52
CA LEU A 14 -21.14 47.98 9.98
C LEU A 14 -21.83 46.89 10.82
N ALA A 15 -22.78 47.26 11.69
CA ALA A 15 -23.53 46.31 12.49
C ALA A 15 -24.40 45.39 11.61
N VAL A 16 -25.08 45.95 10.60
CA VAL A 16 -25.91 45.18 9.65
C VAL A 16 -25.04 44.24 8.80
N ALA A 17 -23.87 44.70 8.34
CA ALA A 17 -22.93 43.86 7.60
C ALA A 17 -22.41 42.68 8.42
N GLY A 18 -22.11 42.90 9.71
CA GLY A 18 -21.68 41.84 10.63
C GLY A 18 -22.77 40.78 10.87
N LEU A 19 -24.03 41.20 11.01
CA LEU A 19 -25.17 40.28 11.15
C LEU A 19 -25.38 39.45 9.88
N ALA A 20 -25.24 40.04 8.69
CA ALA A 20 -25.34 39.33 7.42
C ALA A 20 -24.20 38.32 7.19
N ALA A 21 -23.00 38.57 7.72
CA ALA A 21 -21.89 37.62 7.64
C ALA A 21 -22.14 36.37 8.50
N LEU A 22 -22.88 36.50 9.61
CA LEU A 22 -23.16 35.38 10.52
C LEU A 22 -24.18 34.37 9.94
N THR A 23 -25.14 34.83 9.13
CA THR A 23 -26.16 33.94 8.53
C THR A 23 -25.60 33.04 7.43
N GLY A 24 -24.40 33.32 6.90
CA GLY A 24 -23.73 32.49 5.90
C GLY A 24 -23.07 31.22 6.45
N CYS A 25 -22.73 31.18 7.75
CA CYS A 25 -22.03 30.03 8.35
C CYS A 25 -22.90 28.76 8.43
N ASP A 26 -24.21 28.90 8.56
CA ASP A 26 -25.15 27.76 8.61
C ASP A 26 -25.26 27.05 7.25
N SER A 27 -25.29 27.82 6.15
CA SER A 27 -25.30 27.29 4.79
C SER A 27 -23.99 26.59 4.39
N MET A 28 -22.84 27.04 4.91
CA MET A 28 -21.57 26.32 4.73
C MET A 28 -21.62 24.93 5.37
N SER A 29 -22.24 24.79 6.54
CA SER A 29 -22.36 23.50 7.24
C SER A 29 -23.16 22.47 6.44
N ALA A 30 -24.17 22.92 5.67
CA ALA A 30 -24.91 22.06 4.75
C ALA A 30 -24.06 21.59 3.55
N LEU A 31 -23.22 22.48 2.99
CA LEU A 31 -22.27 22.15 1.90
C LEU A 31 -21.11 21.25 2.36
N PHE A 32 -20.67 21.37 3.62
CA PHE A 32 -19.65 20.51 4.23
C PHE A 32 -20.20 19.20 4.80
N GLY A 33 -21.43 18.82 4.45
CA GLY A 33 -21.98 17.49 4.75
C GLY A 33 -22.63 17.35 6.13
N GLY A 34 -22.90 18.44 6.84
CA GLY A 34 -23.68 18.43 8.08
C GLY A 34 -25.14 18.05 7.87
N ALA A 35 -25.71 18.33 6.69
CA ALA A 35 -27.02 17.84 6.27
C ALA A 35 -26.86 16.46 5.59
N ARG A 36 -26.45 15.47 6.39
CA ARG A 36 -26.24 14.09 5.92
C ARG A 36 -27.58 13.43 5.57
N SER A 37 -27.98 13.49 4.29
CA SER A 37 -28.96 12.57 3.73
C SER A 37 -28.19 11.36 3.18
N THR A 38 -27.86 10.41 4.05
CA THR A 38 -27.33 9.11 3.60
C THR A 38 -28.45 8.37 2.87
N PRO A 39 -28.26 7.96 1.60
CA PRO A 39 -29.22 7.09 0.93
C PRO A 39 -29.38 5.80 1.73
N ASP A 40 -30.63 5.38 1.94
CA ASP A 40 -31.03 4.21 2.73
C ASP A 40 -30.19 2.96 2.39
N GLU A 41 -29.20 2.68 3.25
CA GLU A 41 -28.28 1.56 3.13
C GLU A 41 -28.95 0.19 3.30
N PHE A 42 -30.23 0.16 3.71
CA PHE A 42 -31.02 -1.07 3.83
C PHE A 42 -32.00 -1.26 2.66
N ARG A 43 -31.99 -0.36 1.67
CA ARG A 43 -32.85 -0.50 0.50
C ARG A 43 -32.34 -1.61 -0.42
N VAL A 44 -32.89 -2.81 -0.24
CA VAL A 44 -32.60 -3.96 -1.10
C VAL A 44 -33.24 -3.77 -2.48
N LEU A 45 -32.41 -3.60 -3.51
CA LEU A 45 -32.83 -3.67 -4.90
C LEU A 45 -32.86 -5.14 -5.33
N ALA A 46 -34.02 -5.63 -5.80
CA ALA A 46 -34.14 -6.97 -6.36
C ALA A 46 -33.30 -7.07 -7.65
N ARG A 47 -32.28 -7.93 -7.65
CA ARG A 47 -31.54 -8.29 -8.86
C ARG A 47 -32.37 -9.30 -9.65
N ALA A 48 -32.37 -9.20 -10.98
CA ALA A 48 -32.91 -10.25 -11.84
C ALA A 48 -32.25 -11.60 -11.48
N PRO A 49 -33.02 -12.71 -11.49
CA PRO A 49 -32.48 -14.04 -11.19
C PRO A 49 -31.35 -14.39 -12.16
N LEU A 50 -30.32 -15.06 -11.66
CA LEU A 50 -29.24 -15.55 -12.51
C LEU A 50 -29.75 -16.75 -13.32
N GLU A 51 -29.84 -16.60 -14.64
CA GLU A 51 -30.04 -17.72 -15.55
C GLU A 51 -28.75 -18.55 -15.63
N VAL A 52 -28.89 -19.83 -15.32
CA VAL A 52 -27.82 -20.82 -15.46
C VAL A 52 -27.76 -21.21 -16.93
N PRO A 53 -26.66 -20.96 -17.65
CA PRO A 53 -26.55 -21.33 -19.06
C PRO A 53 -26.67 -22.86 -19.23
N PRO A 54 -27.28 -23.34 -20.34
CA PRO A 54 -27.53 -24.76 -20.58
C PRO A 54 -26.27 -25.64 -20.73
N ASP A 55 -25.08 -25.03 -20.79
CA ASP A 55 -23.81 -25.70 -21.07
C ASP A 55 -23.03 -26.17 -19.83
N PHE A 56 -23.73 -26.65 -18.79
CA PHE A 56 -23.08 -27.38 -17.68
C PHE A 56 -22.76 -28.84 -18.00
N ASN A 57 -22.89 -29.26 -19.26
CA ASN A 57 -22.54 -30.62 -19.73
C ASN A 57 -21.03 -30.81 -19.98
N LEU A 58 -20.18 -30.19 -19.16
CA LEU A 58 -18.79 -30.63 -19.08
C LEU A 58 -18.80 -32.03 -18.46
N ARG A 59 -18.27 -33.01 -19.22
CA ARG A 59 -18.05 -34.37 -18.70
C ARG A 59 -17.32 -34.24 -17.37
N PRO A 60 -17.88 -34.75 -16.26
CA PRO A 60 -17.20 -34.74 -14.98
C PRO A 60 -15.79 -35.33 -15.16
N PRO A 61 -14.73 -34.64 -14.68
CA PRO A 61 -13.38 -35.14 -14.82
C PRO A 61 -13.30 -36.52 -14.17
N GLN A 62 -12.65 -37.47 -14.85
CA GLN A 62 -12.56 -38.84 -14.34
C GLN A 62 -11.90 -38.82 -12.97
N PRO A 63 -12.52 -39.44 -11.94
CA PRO A 63 -11.92 -39.58 -10.62
C PRO A 63 -10.51 -40.19 -10.76
N GLY A 64 -9.49 -39.48 -10.28
CA GLY A 64 -8.08 -39.93 -10.34
C GLY A 64 -7.26 -39.46 -11.54
N SER A 65 -7.84 -38.71 -12.49
CA SER A 65 -7.02 -38.03 -13.52
C SER A 65 -6.20 -36.89 -12.90
N PRO A 66 -4.89 -36.74 -13.22
CA PRO A 66 -4.08 -35.66 -12.71
C PRO A 66 -4.71 -34.32 -13.10
N ARG A 67 -5.12 -33.55 -12.10
CA ARG A 67 -5.70 -32.23 -12.32
C ARG A 67 -4.56 -31.32 -12.78
N PRO A 68 -4.65 -30.67 -13.95
CA PRO A 68 -3.63 -29.71 -14.38
C PRO A 68 -3.43 -28.59 -13.36
N GLN A 69 -4.46 -28.27 -12.57
CA GLN A 69 -4.39 -27.26 -11.51
C GLN A 69 -3.62 -27.73 -10.26
N GLU A 70 -3.42 -29.04 -10.07
CA GLU A 70 -2.64 -29.61 -8.95
C GLU A 70 -1.16 -29.41 -9.26
N LEU A 71 -0.66 -29.97 -10.38
CA LEU A 71 0.75 -29.85 -10.80
C LEU A 71 1.31 -28.41 -10.76
N VAL A 72 0.46 -27.44 -11.14
CA VAL A 72 0.78 -26.00 -11.11
C VAL A 72 0.85 -25.45 -9.68
N LYS A 73 0.00 -25.92 -8.76
CA LYS A 73 0.01 -25.55 -7.35
C LYS A 73 1.23 -26.09 -6.63
N GLU A 74 1.62 -27.35 -6.86
CA GLU A 74 2.83 -27.90 -6.24
C GLU A 74 4.06 -27.10 -6.69
N THR A 75 4.23 -26.89 -8.00
CA THR A 75 5.36 -26.10 -8.54
C THR A 75 5.39 -24.68 -7.98
N ARG A 76 4.22 -24.02 -7.87
CA ARG A 76 4.10 -22.69 -7.27
C ARG A 76 4.41 -22.70 -5.77
N ALA A 77 3.91 -23.68 -5.02
CA ALA A 77 4.15 -23.82 -3.60
C ALA A 77 5.63 -24.03 -3.30
N THR A 78 6.30 -24.91 -4.05
CA THR A 78 7.75 -25.14 -3.93
C THR A 78 8.53 -23.86 -4.23
N GLY A 79 8.15 -23.10 -5.27
CA GLY A 79 8.76 -21.80 -5.58
C GLY A 79 8.56 -20.73 -4.50
N THR A 80 7.44 -20.78 -3.77
CA THR A 80 7.19 -19.87 -2.63
C THR A 80 7.92 -20.27 -1.35
N VAL A 81 8.04 -21.58 -1.07
CA VAL A 81 8.63 -22.09 0.18
C VAL A 81 10.15 -22.04 0.15
N PHE A 82 10.75 -22.45 -0.96
CA PHE A 82 12.22 -22.46 -1.10
C PHE A 82 12.77 -21.15 -1.66
N GLY A 83 11.88 -20.20 -1.96
CA GLY A 83 12.18 -18.99 -2.71
C GLY A 83 12.58 -19.33 -4.14
N ALA A 84 12.14 -18.54 -5.10
CA ALA A 84 12.82 -18.48 -6.37
C ALA A 84 14.29 -18.13 -6.06
N ALA A 85 15.17 -19.12 -6.11
CA ALA A 85 16.55 -18.97 -5.71
C ALA A 85 17.15 -17.75 -6.44
N THR A 86 17.54 -16.75 -5.66
CA THR A 86 18.57 -15.75 -6.02
C THR A 86 18.25 -14.77 -7.15
N THR A 87 17.01 -14.33 -7.34
CA THR A 87 16.72 -13.26 -8.31
C THR A 87 15.94 -12.10 -7.73
N GLU A 88 16.40 -11.50 -6.63
CA GLU A 88 15.84 -10.25 -6.11
C GLU A 88 16.02 -9.07 -7.09
N ALA A 89 17.08 -9.07 -7.90
CA ALA A 89 17.29 -8.09 -8.98
C ALA A 89 16.45 -8.39 -10.24
N THR A 90 16.14 -9.66 -10.51
CA THR A 90 15.33 -10.06 -11.68
C THR A 90 13.85 -10.24 -11.33
N ALA A 91 13.45 -10.23 -10.06
CA ALA A 91 12.05 -10.32 -9.64
C ALA A 91 11.27 -9.06 -10.04
N VAL A 92 11.91 -7.88 -10.06
CA VAL A 92 11.31 -6.64 -10.58
C VAL A 92 11.14 -6.71 -12.11
N ALA A 93 12.08 -7.34 -12.81
CA ALA A 93 12.00 -7.57 -14.26
C ALA A 93 10.97 -8.67 -14.62
N SER A 94 10.89 -9.74 -13.84
CA SER A 94 9.96 -10.86 -14.04
C SER A 94 8.53 -10.54 -13.61
N ALA A 95 8.35 -9.65 -12.63
CA ALA A 95 7.05 -9.06 -12.32
C ALA A 95 6.54 -8.17 -13.46
N THR A 96 7.42 -7.66 -14.33
CA THR A 96 7.04 -6.92 -15.54
C THR A 96 6.77 -7.88 -16.72
N ALA A 97 7.49 -9.01 -16.80
CA ALA A 97 7.36 -9.98 -17.89
C ALA A 97 6.03 -10.77 -17.89
N ASN A 98 5.32 -10.84 -16.76
CA ASN A 98 4.02 -11.51 -16.63
C ASN A 98 2.84 -10.53 -16.44
N GLN A 99 3.03 -9.22 -16.68
CA GLN A 99 1.94 -8.25 -16.56
C GLN A 99 0.96 -8.33 -17.72
N SER A 100 -0.33 -8.39 -17.39
CA SER A 100 -1.37 -8.20 -18.38
C SER A 100 -1.41 -6.73 -18.85
N LYS A 101 -1.97 -6.50 -20.06
CA LYS A 101 -2.11 -5.14 -20.60
C LYS A 101 -2.89 -4.21 -19.65
N GLY A 102 -3.84 -4.76 -18.89
CA GLY A 102 -4.62 -4.01 -17.90
C GLY A 102 -3.81 -3.63 -16.66
N GLU A 103 -2.95 -4.53 -16.18
CA GLU A 103 -2.03 -4.27 -15.07
C GLU A 103 -1.01 -3.21 -15.43
N ALA A 104 -0.41 -3.27 -16.63
CA ALA A 104 0.52 -2.26 -17.11
C ALA A 104 -0.14 -0.86 -17.19
N ALA A 105 -1.39 -0.78 -17.65
CA ALA A 105 -2.14 0.47 -17.71
C ALA A 105 -2.44 1.04 -16.30
N LEU A 106 -2.73 0.17 -15.33
CA LEU A 106 -2.96 0.56 -13.95
C LEU A 106 -1.66 1.05 -13.28
N VAL A 107 -0.55 0.34 -13.47
CA VAL A 107 0.78 0.71 -12.95
C VAL A 107 1.23 2.06 -13.51
N ALA A 108 1.04 2.28 -14.81
CA ALA A 108 1.33 3.57 -15.45
C ALA A 108 0.44 4.69 -14.93
N LYS A 109 -0.84 4.41 -14.64
CA LYS A 109 -1.75 5.39 -14.01
C LYS A 109 -1.40 5.66 -12.54
N ALA A 110 -0.85 4.67 -11.85
CA ALA A 110 -0.39 4.78 -10.47
C ALA A 110 0.99 5.45 -10.35
N GLY A 111 1.68 5.73 -11.46
CA GLY A 111 3.02 6.32 -11.47
C GLY A 111 4.09 5.42 -10.86
N ALA A 112 3.82 4.12 -10.74
CA ALA A 112 4.74 3.16 -10.13
C ALA A 112 5.95 2.83 -11.05
N ASP A 113 5.88 3.22 -12.33
CA ASP A 113 6.99 3.23 -13.29
C ASP A 113 8.07 4.28 -12.97
N GLN A 114 7.72 5.31 -12.19
CA GLN A 114 8.62 6.39 -11.78
C GLN A 114 9.18 6.21 -10.35
N ALA A 115 8.93 5.06 -9.72
CA ALA A 115 9.39 4.80 -8.36
C ALA A 115 10.92 4.66 -8.32
N ASP A 116 11.58 5.30 -7.34
CA ASP A 116 13.01 5.16 -7.11
C ASP A 116 13.34 3.69 -6.74
N PRO A 117 14.20 2.99 -7.51
CA PRO A 117 14.61 1.62 -7.21
C PRO A 117 15.28 1.46 -5.84
N GLN A 118 15.83 2.55 -5.28
CA GLN A 118 16.52 2.56 -3.99
C GLN A 118 15.64 3.07 -2.83
N ILE A 119 14.34 3.29 -3.04
CA ILE A 119 13.44 3.84 -2.00
C ILE A 119 13.46 3.04 -0.69
N ARG A 120 13.66 1.71 -0.77
CA ARG A 120 13.80 0.86 0.42
C ARG A 120 15.04 1.23 1.24
N GLN A 121 16.17 1.48 0.57
CA GLN A 121 17.40 1.90 1.24
C GLN A 121 17.29 3.32 1.78
N LEU A 122 16.57 4.20 1.09
CA LEU A 122 16.33 5.57 1.55
C LEU A 122 15.46 5.56 2.81
N VAL A 123 14.34 4.82 2.80
CA VAL A 123 13.45 4.65 3.96
C VAL A 123 14.20 4.01 5.12
N ASP A 124 15.00 2.98 4.89
CA ASP A 124 15.83 2.34 5.93
C ASP A 124 16.83 3.33 6.57
N LYS A 125 17.39 4.26 5.77
CA LYS A 125 18.30 5.31 6.27
C LYS A 125 17.58 6.40 7.05
N GLU A 126 16.41 6.81 6.58
CA GLU A 126 15.59 7.87 7.21
C GLU A 126 14.86 7.37 8.47
N TRP A 127 14.53 6.07 8.51
CA TRP A 127 13.78 5.43 9.58
C TRP A 127 14.55 4.25 10.17
N PRO A 128 15.60 4.48 10.96
CA PRO A 128 16.39 3.43 11.61
C PRO A 128 15.63 2.69 12.74
N GLY A 129 14.30 2.88 12.85
CA GLY A 129 13.46 2.31 13.92
C GLY A 129 13.37 0.78 13.93
N VAL A 130 13.83 0.11 12.88
CA VAL A 130 14.10 -1.33 12.90
C VAL A 130 15.61 -1.51 13.00
N VAL A 131 16.11 -1.55 14.23
CA VAL A 131 17.47 -2.02 14.52
C VAL A 131 17.50 -3.51 14.19
N VAL A 132 17.86 -3.85 12.96
CA VAL A 132 18.26 -5.20 12.61
C VAL A 132 19.58 -5.44 13.34
N GLY A 133 19.52 -6.14 14.46
CA GLY A 133 20.69 -6.44 15.29
C GLY A 133 21.81 -7.07 14.46
N ASP A 134 23.06 -6.81 14.84
CA ASP A 134 24.23 -7.36 14.18
C ASP A 134 24.09 -8.89 14.07
N ARG A 135 24.16 -9.41 12.83
CA ARG A 135 23.98 -10.85 12.60
C ARG A 135 24.98 -11.67 13.40
N SER A 136 26.22 -11.22 13.54
CA SER A 136 27.24 -11.89 14.37
C SER A 136 26.88 -11.95 15.85
N PHE A 137 26.25 -10.91 16.38
CA PHE A 137 25.75 -10.87 17.75
C PHE A 137 24.55 -11.80 17.92
N LEU A 138 23.59 -11.74 16.99
CA LEU A 138 22.41 -12.61 17.00
C LEU A 138 22.79 -14.09 16.83
N ASP A 139 23.78 -14.40 16.00
CA ASP A 139 24.31 -15.74 15.79
C ASP A 139 25.00 -16.24 17.06
N SER A 140 25.83 -15.41 17.70
CA SER A 140 26.44 -15.76 18.99
C SER A 140 25.41 -15.96 20.11
N LEU A 141 24.29 -15.26 20.09
CA LEU A 141 23.21 -15.42 21.07
C LEU A 141 22.40 -16.70 20.82
N MET A 142 22.05 -16.98 19.56
CA MET A 142 21.29 -18.17 19.15
C MET A 142 22.11 -19.45 19.33
N PHE A 143 23.41 -19.39 19.03
CA PHE A 143 24.34 -20.53 19.06
C PHE A 143 25.30 -20.47 20.26
N TRP A 144 24.93 -19.78 21.34
CA TRP A 144 25.79 -19.59 22.53
C TRP A 144 26.21 -20.89 23.23
N LYS A 145 25.55 -22.00 22.89
CA LYS A 145 25.73 -23.35 23.44
C LYS A 145 26.13 -24.33 22.35
N GLY A 146 27.12 -23.96 21.52
CA GLY A 146 28.01 -24.89 20.82
C GLY A 146 27.45 -25.81 19.72
N ASP A 147 26.14 -25.86 19.46
CA ASP A 147 25.58 -26.77 18.47
C ASP A 147 25.40 -26.09 17.10
N SER A 148 26.45 -26.22 16.27
CA SER A 148 26.51 -26.00 14.81
C SER A 148 26.30 -24.57 14.30
N ALA A 149 27.41 -23.91 13.95
CA ALA A 149 27.41 -22.70 13.14
C ALA A 149 26.74 -22.93 11.77
N PRO A 150 26.01 -21.95 11.21
CA PRO A 150 25.42 -22.08 9.88
C PRO A 150 26.50 -22.33 8.81
N PRO A 151 26.20 -23.13 7.75
CA PRO A 151 27.17 -23.48 6.73
C PRO A 151 27.75 -22.23 6.06
N ALA A 152 29.07 -22.22 5.83
CA ALA A 152 29.87 -21.09 5.28
C ALA A 152 29.40 -20.57 3.89
N ASN A 153 28.37 -21.19 3.34
CA ASN A 153 27.76 -20.96 2.02
C ASN A 153 26.29 -20.52 2.10
N ALA A 154 25.81 -20.06 3.27
CA ALA A 154 24.61 -19.23 3.32
C ALA A 154 24.85 -17.97 2.45
N PRO A 155 23.87 -17.50 1.65
CA PRO A 155 24.04 -16.32 0.81
C PRO A 155 24.44 -15.14 1.69
N VAL A 156 25.70 -14.73 1.57
CA VAL A 156 26.24 -13.54 2.20
C VAL A 156 25.56 -12.36 1.54
N VAL A 157 24.45 -11.90 2.12
CA VAL A 157 23.92 -10.56 1.85
C VAL A 157 24.90 -9.59 2.52
N SER A 158 26.08 -9.44 1.91
CA SER A 158 27.02 -8.36 2.21
C SER A 158 26.40 -7.08 1.66
N ARG A 159 25.51 -6.47 2.44
CA ARG A 159 25.28 -5.03 2.30
C ARG A 159 26.51 -4.38 2.90
N ASN A 160 27.46 -4.05 2.02
CA ASN A 160 28.70 -3.36 2.30
C ASN A 160 28.48 -2.24 3.34
N SER A 161 28.76 -2.53 4.61
CA SER A 161 28.97 -1.53 5.64
C SER A 161 30.45 -1.17 5.65
N SER A 162 30.94 -0.58 4.55
CA SER A 162 32.22 0.12 4.55
C SER A 162 32.04 1.43 5.32
N SER A 163 31.95 1.34 6.65
CA SER A 163 32.34 2.45 7.51
C SER A 163 33.87 2.53 7.43
N ALA A 164 34.35 3.27 6.44
CA ALA A 164 35.72 3.74 6.43
C ALA A 164 35.90 4.65 7.65
N GLY A 165 36.43 4.08 8.72
CA GLY A 165 37.04 4.83 9.81
C GLY A 165 38.27 5.55 9.26
N GLY A 166 38.12 6.84 8.97
CA GLY A 166 39.24 7.75 8.77
C GLY A 166 39.79 8.14 10.14
N GLY A 167 40.91 7.53 10.51
CA GLY A 167 41.67 7.85 11.71
C GLY A 167 42.35 9.22 11.66
N ALA A 168 42.64 9.70 12.86
CA ALA A 168 43.40 10.90 13.18
C ALA A 168 44.70 11.10 12.36
N GLN A 169 44.93 12.34 11.96
CA GLN A 169 46.11 13.15 12.28
C GLN A 169 45.68 14.61 12.39
#